data_AF-A0A963BG54-F1
#
_entry.id   AF-A0A963BG54-F1
#
_cell.length_a   1.000
_cell.length_b   1.000
_cell.length_c   1.000
_cell.angle_alpha   90.00
_cell.angle_beta   90.00
_cell.angle_gamma   90.00
#
_symmetry.space_group_name_H-M   'P 1'
#
loop_
_entity.id
_entity.type
_entity.pdbx_description
1 polymer ?
#
loop_
_entity_poly.entity_id
_entity_poly.type
_entity_poly.pdbx_seq_one_letter_code
_entity_poly.pdbx_strand_id
1 'polypeptide(L)'
;MKKIPFYKLKWYVGTKIQRDLIVYIISISLISQLSVIVDGLIEDNSIDPSYGQYLLLIIRIVYFGYIVYGFWLSNRIAGPLFRFERHLQEVGEGKTDCEIQFRKSDYGSEIAEAFNRVVKKRLE
;
A
#
# COMPACT_ATOMS: atom_id res chain seq x y z
N MET A 1 -11.89 32.52 4.33
CA MET A 1 -12.00 31.05 4.11
C MET A 1 -12.67 30.41 5.32
N LYS A 2 -13.72 29.60 5.15
CA LYS A 2 -14.37 28.87 6.27
C LYS A 2 -13.36 27.85 6.84
N LYS A 3 -13.11 27.88 8.16
CA LYS A 3 -12.30 26.87 8.84
C LYS A 3 -12.98 25.51 8.72
N ILE A 4 -12.35 24.57 8.02
CA ILE A 4 -12.82 23.18 7.94
C ILE A 4 -12.49 22.53 9.28
N PRO A 5 -13.46 21.98 10.02
CA PRO A 5 -13.18 21.38 11.32
C PRO A 5 -12.32 20.13 11.15
N PHE A 6 -11.45 19.85 12.13
CA PHE A 6 -10.41 18.82 12.06
C PHE A 6 -10.93 17.42 11.66
N TYR A 7 -12.12 17.05 12.13
CA TYR A 7 -12.75 15.76 11.79
C TYR A 7 -13.27 15.66 10.32
N LYS A 8 -13.37 16.80 9.61
CA LYS A 8 -13.68 16.87 8.17
C LYS A 8 -12.44 16.97 7.29
N LEU A 9 -11.26 17.22 7.87
CA LEU A 9 -10.01 16.99 7.16
C LEU A 9 -9.89 15.47 7.00
N LYS A 10 -10.31 14.97 5.83
CA LYS A 10 -10.00 13.60 5.42
C LYS A 10 -8.49 13.46 5.46
N TRP A 11 -7.95 12.85 6.51
CA TRP A 11 -6.55 12.40 6.65
C TRP A 11 -6.17 11.29 5.65
N TYR A 12 -6.93 11.17 4.57
CA TYR A 12 -7.34 9.88 4.08
C TYR A 12 -6.75 9.65 2.71
N VAL A 13 -5.51 9.17 2.72
CA VAL A 13 -5.02 8.26 1.69
C VAL A 13 -6.09 7.17 1.56
N GLY A 14 -6.66 6.95 0.37
CA GLY A 14 -7.94 6.25 0.19
C GLY A 14 -8.13 4.99 1.07
N THR A 15 -9.37 4.76 1.55
CA THR A 15 -9.77 3.70 2.54
C THR A 15 -9.09 2.38 2.29
N LYS A 16 -9.04 2.03 1.02
CA LYS A 16 -8.49 0.80 0.51
C LYS A 16 -6.99 0.69 0.74
N ILE A 17 -6.20 1.74 0.44
CA ILE A 17 -4.75 1.75 0.67
C ILE A 17 -4.47 1.56 2.16
N GLN A 18 -5.13 2.36 2.99
CA GLN A 18 -4.88 2.35 4.43
C GLN A 18 -5.21 1.00 5.04
N ARG A 19 -6.37 0.42 4.71
CA ARG A 19 -6.76 -0.90 5.20
C ARG A 19 -5.78 -1.98 4.74
N ASP A 20 -5.42 -1.99 3.46
CA ASP A 20 -4.55 -3.02 2.89
C ASP A 20 -3.12 -2.91 3.48
N LEU A 21 -2.61 -1.69 3.73
CA LEU A 21 -1.35 -1.46 4.45
C LEU A 21 -1.40 -1.92 5.90
N ILE A 22 -2.48 -1.60 6.63
CA ILE A 22 -2.64 -2.02 8.03
C ILE A 22 -2.67 -3.54 8.12
N VAL A 23 -3.44 -4.21 7.26
CA VAL A 23 -3.50 -5.68 7.20
C VAL A 23 -2.11 -6.25 6.92
N TYR A 24 -1.40 -5.69 5.93
CA TYR A 24 -0.04 -6.10 5.60
C TYR A 24 0.93 -5.98 6.78
N ILE A 25 0.95 -4.83 7.47
CA ILE A 25 1.82 -4.56 8.63
C ILE A 25 1.53 -5.51 9.78
N ILE A 26 0.24 -5.76 10.06
CA ILE A 26 -0.16 -6.70 11.11
C ILE A 26 0.28 -8.11 10.74
N SER A 27 0.04 -8.55 9.50
CA SER A 27 0.42 -9.89 9.03
C SER A 27 1.93 -10.13 9.14
N ILE A 28 2.77 -9.21 8.65
CA ILE A 28 4.22 -9.37 8.69
C ILE A 28 4.76 -9.39 10.13
N SER A 29 4.16 -8.58 11.02
CA SER A 29 4.51 -8.54 12.44
C SER A 29 4.16 -9.85 13.14
N LEU A 30 2.96 -10.40 12.89
CA LEU A 30 2.54 -11.69 13.47
C LEU A 30 3.44 -12.84 13.01
N ILE A 31 3.81 -12.88 11.74
CA ILE A 31 4.71 -13.91 11.20
C ILE A 31 6.12 -13.78 11.80
N SER A 32 6.60 -12.55 11.98
CA SER A 32 7.88 -12.31 12.67
C SER A 32 7.85 -12.84 14.10
N GLN A 33 6.78 -12.58 14.86
CA GLN A 33 6.64 -13.09 16.22
C GLN A 33 6.53 -14.61 16.25
N LEU A 34 5.81 -15.21 15.30
CA LEU A 34 5.71 -16.66 15.18
C LEU A 34 7.08 -17.31 14.95
N SER A 35 7.94 -16.72 14.09
CA SER A 35 9.30 -17.22 13.88
C SER A 35 10.10 -17.24 15.19
N VAL A 36 10.06 -16.16 15.96
CA VAL A 36 10.77 -16.05 17.24
C VAL A 36 10.28 -17.08 18.27
N ILE A 37 8.96 -17.28 18.34
CA ILE A 37 8.37 -18.29 19.24
C ILE A 37 8.85 -19.69 18.86
N VAL A 38 8.86 -20.03 17.58
CA VAL A 38 9.32 -21.35 17.12
C VAL A 38 10.81 -21.55 17.40
N ASP A 39 11.64 -20.53 17.15
CA ASP A 39 13.07 -20.58 17.49
C ASP A 39 13.27 -20.86 19.00
N GLY A 40 12.51 -20.18 19.88
CA GLY A 40 12.59 -20.39 21.33
C GLY A 40 12.13 -21.78 21.80
N LEU A 41 11.11 -22.36 21.15
CA LEU A 41 10.65 -23.73 21.46
C LEU A 41 11.66 -24.81 21.07
N ILE A 42 12.46 -24.57 20.03
CA ILE A 42 13.55 -25.46 19.62
C ILE A 42 14.70 -25.39 20.61
N GLU A 43 15.06 -24.18 21.04
CA GLU A 43 16.15 -23.97 22.00
C GLU A 43 15.85 -24.63 23.36
N ASP A 44 14.60 -24.59 23.81
CA ASP A 44 14.12 -25.26 25.02
C ASP A 44 14.01 -26.79 24.88
N ASN A 45 14.31 -27.36 23.71
CA ASN A 45 14.12 -28.78 23.37
C ASN A 45 12.68 -29.27 23.61
N SER A 46 11.70 -28.36 23.64
CA SER A 46 10.27 -28.65 23.77
C SER A 46 9.70 -29.32 22.52
N ILE A 47 10.38 -29.18 21.37
CA ILE A 47 10.07 -29.82 20.09
C ILE A 47 11.34 -30.49 19.57
N ASP A 48 11.21 -31.64 18.88
CA ASP A 48 12.35 -32.24 18.17
C ASP A 48 13.00 -31.19 17.24
N PRO A 49 14.33 -30.97 17.36
CA PRO A 49 15.01 -29.95 16.59
C PRO A 49 14.84 -30.09 15.08
N SER A 50 14.71 -31.32 14.58
CA SER A 50 14.54 -31.59 13.14
C SER A 50 13.20 -31.03 12.66
N TYR A 51 12.10 -31.35 13.36
CA TYR A 51 10.77 -30.84 12.99
C TYR A 51 10.67 -29.32 13.15
N GLY A 52 11.29 -28.76 14.18
CA GLY A 52 11.35 -27.31 14.39
C GLY A 52 12.07 -26.58 13.26
N GLN A 53 13.20 -27.12 12.78
CA GLN A 53 13.96 -26.52 11.66
C GLN A 53 13.16 -26.51 10.36
N TYR A 54 12.42 -27.59 10.04
CA TYR A 54 11.54 -27.60 8.87
C TYR A 54 10.43 -26.56 8.97
N LEU A 55 9.82 -26.39 10.14
CA LEU A 55 8.78 -25.39 10.38
C LEU A 55 9.33 -23.96 10.20
N LEU A 56 10.51 -23.66 10.73
CA LEU A 56 11.16 -22.36 10.55
C LEU A 56 11.46 -22.05 9.09
N LEU A 57 11.92 -23.04 8.32
CA LEU A 57 12.18 -22.87 6.90
C LEU A 57 10.90 -22.43 6.16
N ILE A 58 9.78 -23.08 6.45
CA ILE A 58 8.47 -22.73 5.87
C ILE A 58 8.06 -21.31 6.26
N ILE A 59 8.17 -20.94 7.55
CA ILE A 59 7.84 -19.60 8.03
C ILE A 59 8.69 -18.53 7.32
N ARG A 60 9.99 -18.77 7.14
CA ARG A 60 10.91 -17.85 6.46
C ARG A 60 10.60 -17.69 4.98
N ILE A 61 10.20 -18.77 4.29
CA ILE A 61 9.73 -18.73 2.89
C ILE A 61 8.48 -17.87 2.80
N VAL A 62 7.50 -18.08 3.70
CA VAL A 62 6.28 -17.28 3.75
C VAL A 62 6.60 -15.81 4.02
N TYR A 63 7.48 -15.52 4.98
CA TYR A 63 7.93 -14.16 5.30
C TYR A 63 8.57 -13.46 4.10
N PHE A 64 9.42 -14.16 3.34
CA PHE A 64 9.98 -13.65 2.11
C PHE A 64 8.89 -13.32 1.07
N GLY A 65 7.84 -14.16 0.96
CA GLY A 65 6.65 -13.86 0.16
C GLY A 65 5.97 -12.55 0.54
N TYR A 66 5.86 -12.24 1.85
CA TYR A 66 5.34 -10.95 2.31
C TYR A 66 6.25 -9.76 1.94
N ILE A 67 7.57 -9.94 1.93
CA ILE A 67 8.48 -8.88 1.46
C ILE A 67 8.20 -8.57 -0.02
N VAL A 68 8.11 -9.60 -0.87
CA VAL A 68 7.79 -9.44 -2.30
C VAL A 68 6.42 -8.79 -2.49
N TYR A 69 5.43 -9.20 -1.72
CA TYR A 69 4.10 -8.58 -1.74
C TYR A 69 4.14 -7.10 -1.33
N GLY A 70 4.97 -6.73 -0.35
CA GLY A 70 5.18 -5.35 0.07
C GLY A 70 5.71 -4.46 -1.05
N PHE A 71 6.70 -4.95 -1.82
CA PHE A 71 7.18 -4.23 -3.02
C PHE A 71 6.08 -4.05 -4.06
N TRP A 72 5.27 -5.08 -4.30
CA TRP A 72 4.15 -5.00 -5.22
C TRP A 72 3.10 -3.98 -4.75
N LEU A 73 2.77 -3.95 -3.46
CA LEU A 73 1.85 -2.98 -2.85
C LEU A 73 2.39 -1.56 -2.99
N SER A 74 3.68 -1.35 -2.70
CA SER A 74 4.36 -0.06 -2.86
C SER A 74 4.27 0.46 -4.30
N ASN A 75 4.54 -0.39 -5.30
CA ASN A 75 4.45 -0.02 -6.72
C ASN A 75 3.04 0.42 -7.13
N ARG A 76 1.98 -0.19 -6.56
CA ARG A 76 0.59 0.21 -6.80
C ARG A 76 0.20 1.55 -6.18
N ILE A 77 1.01 2.09 -5.28
CA ILE A 77 0.83 3.41 -4.66
C ILE A 77 1.74 4.45 -5.33
N ALA A 78 3.03 4.16 -5.48
CA ALA A 78 4.00 5.08 -6.07
C ALA A 78 3.75 5.32 -7.57
N GLY A 79 3.37 4.28 -8.31
CA GLY A 79 3.11 4.35 -9.75
C GLY A 79 2.00 5.35 -10.16
N PRO A 80 0.80 5.33 -9.56
CA PRO A 80 -0.22 6.34 -9.85
C PRO A 80 0.16 7.74 -9.37
N LEU A 81 0.86 7.89 -8.23
CA LEU A 81 1.34 9.20 -7.75
C LEU A 81 2.33 9.85 -8.73
N PHE A 82 3.30 9.08 -9.21
CA PHE A 82 4.27 9.56 -10.19
C PHE A 82 3.59 9.96 -11.51
N ARG A 83 2.65 9.14 -11.99
CA ARG A 83 1.87 9.46 -13.20
C ARG A 83 0.99 10.70 -13.01
N PHE A 84 0.43 10.89 -11.83
CA PHE A 84 -0.35 12.07 -11.50
C PHE A 84 0.49 13.35 -11.57
N GLU A 85 1.64 13.36 -10.90
CA GLU A 85 2.56 14.49 -10.91
C GLU A 85 3.02 14.83 -12.33
N ARG A 86 3.48 13.82 -13.08
CA ARG A 86 3.94 14.03 -14.46
C ARG A 86 2.82 14.57 -15.35
N HIS A 87 1.62 14.03 -15.22
CA HIS A 87 0.47 14.51 -15.99
C HIS A 87 0.12 15.96 -15.66
N LEU A 88 0.14 16.36 -14.38
CA LEU A 88 -0.09 17.75 -13.99
C LEU A 88 0.95 18.71 -14.60
N GLN A 89 2.22 18.30 -14.69
CA GLN A 89 3.27 19.08 -15.34
C GLN A 89 2.99 19.22 -16.84
N GLU A 90 2.69 18.12 -17.53
CA GLU A 90 2.37 18.11 -18.96
C GLU A 90 1.14 18.98 -19.29
N VAL A 91 0.11 18.95 -18.43
CA VAL A 91 -1.08 19.82 -18.57
C VAL A 91 -0.71 21.28 -18.34
N GLY A 92 0.11 21.59 -17.33
CA GLY A 92 0.59 22.95 -17.06
C GLY A 92 1.42 23.55 -18.21
N GLU A 93 2.09 22.69 -18.98
CA GLU A 93 2.87 23.07 -20.17
C GLU A 93 2.03 23.06 -21.47
N GLY A 94 0.74 22.71 -21.40
CA GLY A 94 -0.16 22.63 -22.56
C GLY A 94 0.15 21.48 -23.52
N LYS A 95 0.89 20.46 -23.08
CA LYS A 95 1.34 19.33 -23.91
C LYS A 95 0.34 18.19 -24.01
N THR A 96 -0.62 18.11 -23.10
CA THR A 96 -1.59 17.01 -23.04
C THR A 96 -2.96 17.46 -22.56
N ASP A 97 -3.96 16.61 -22.78
CA ASP A 97 -5.33 16.86 -22.33
C ASP A 97 -5.44 16.80 -20.80
N CYS A 98 -6.42 17.48 -20.24
CA CYS A 98 -6.60 17.66 -18.81
C CYS A 98 -7.28 16.48 -18.12
N GLU A 99 -7.69 15.43 -18.85
CA GLU A 99 -8.30 14.23 -18.27
C GLU A 99 -7.24 13.18 -17.87
N ILE A 100 -7.26 12.76 -16.61
CA ILE A 100 -6.39 11.70 -16.10
C ILE A 100 -7.15 10.43 -15.74
N GLN A 101 -6.61 9.27 -16.12
CA GLN A 101 -7.11 7.96 -15.68
C GLN A 101 -5.98 7.08 -15.12
N PHE A 102 -6.20 6.48 -13.95
CA PHE A 102 -5.34 5.44 -13.39
C PHE A 102 -5.84 4.05 -13.80
N ARG A 103 -4.99 3.01 -13.65
CA ARG A 103 -5.40 1.63 -13.92
C ARG A 103 -6.40 1.17 -12.88
N LYS A 104 -7.30 0.22 -13.22
CA LYS A 104 -8.28 -0.36 -12.28
C LYS A 104 -7.65 -0.95 -11.02
N SER A 105 -6.41 -1.44 -11.12
CA SER A 105 -5.65 -1.97 -10.01
C SER A 105 -4.83 -0.90 -9.29
N ASP A 106 -4.70 0.32 -9.76
CA ASP A 106 -3.97 1.34 -9.02
C ASP A 106 -4.84 1.88 -7.87
N TYR A 107 -4.21 2.29 -6.79
CA TYR A 107 -4.93 3.03 -5.78
C TYR A 107 -5.04 4.52 -6.15
N GLY A 108 -5.98 5.23 -5.52
CA GLY A 108 -6.12 6.67 -5.70
C GLY A 108 -6.96 7.10 -6.91
N SER A 109 -7.76 6.21 -7.51
CA SER A 109 -8.71 6.56 -8.58
C SER A 109 -9.64 7.72 -8.18
N GLU A 110 -10.00 7.81 -6.89
CA GLU A 110 -10.79 8.92 -6.33
C GLU A 110 -10.12 10.29 -6.54
N ILE A 111 -8.78 10.34 -6.56
CA ILE A 111 -8.00 11.57 -6.79
C ILE A 111 -8.10 11.98 -8.25
N ALA A 112 -7.93 11.03 -9.17
CA ALA A 112 -8.09 11.25 -10.61
C ALA A 112 -9.51 11.75 -10.93
N GLU A 113 -10.53 11.10 -10.39
CA GLU A 113 -11.93 11.53 -10.56
C GLU A 113 -12.19 12.92 -9.99
N ALA A 114 -11.64 13.23 -8.81
CA ALA A 114 -11.76 14.56 -8.22
C ALA A 114 -11.12 15.64 -9.08
N PHE A 115 -9.95 15.36 -9.66
CA PHE A 115 -9.26 16.26 -10.57
C PHE A 115 -10.07 16.49 -11.86
N ASN A 116 -10.52 15.42 -12.53
CA ASN A 116 -11.30 15.51 -13.77
C ASN A 116 -12.60 16.30 -13.56
N ARG A 117 -13.26 16.16 -12.40
CA ARG A 117 -14.45 16.97 -12.06
C ARG A 117 -14.16 18.46 -12.00
N VAL A 118 -13.00 18.86 -11.48
CA VAL A 118 -12.60 20.29 -11.38
C VAL A 118 -12.27 20.84 -12.76
N VAL A 119 -11.54 20.07 -13.58
CA VAL A 119 -11.20 20.42 -14.96
C VAL A 119 -12.47 20.63 -15.78
N LYS A 120 -13.39 19.65 -15.74
CA LYS A 120 -14.65 19.73 -16.50
C LYS A 120 -15.45 20.99 -16.18
N LYS A 121 -15.58 21.34 -14.89
CA LYS A 121 -16.27 22.56 -14.45
C LYS A 121 -15.58 23.88 -14.83
N ARG A 122 -14.29 23.86 -15.18
CA ARG A 122 -13.55 25.04 -15.61
C ARG A 122 -13.57 25.24 -17.12
N LEU A 123 -13.89 24.19 -17.88
CA LEU A 123 -13.99 24.20 -19.33
C LEU A 123 -15.44 24.42 -19.83
N GLU A 124 -16.43 24.25 -18.95
CA GLU A 124 -17.83 24.70 -19.10
C GLU A 124 -17.97 26.20 -18.83
#